data_AF-A0AAD5NBP2-F1
#
_entry.id   AF-A0AAD5NBP2-F1
#
_cell.length_a   1.000
_cell.length_b   1.000
_cell.length_c   1.000
_cell.angle_alpha   90.00
_cell.angle_beta   90.00
_cell.angle_gamma   90.00
#
_symmetry.space_group_name_H-M   'P 1'
#
loop_
_entity.id
_entity.type
_entity.pdbx_description
1 polymer ?
#
loop_
_entity_poly.entity_id
_entity_poly.type
_entity_poly.pdbx_seq_one_letter_code
_entity_poly.pdbx_strand_id
1 'polypeptide(L)'
;MAGKDWPPWERFNEWVHSICVVTFDLELGQALEVIYPGDAVLSTQEKTNICYLAFPDSNSGTMKDADFHFRIRRGTTEITSAQATLLERLSPSVSFDPRYLYGFVHFRQQKDSSVRRGYYQKSLFFENGEPAIEAACHDIDQWPSPTAGEPLSLPLLGFLLRIRIPCQSDLPMDCRLVQGLKDISTANTVLLTSVHEIDIYNALHTVVNHLQLLWELVLIGEPLLVMANTPQRCSSIVQ
;
A
#
# COMPACT_ATOMS: atom_id res chain seq x y z
N MET A 1 -8.58 -11.45 35.47
CA MET A 1 -7.93 -11.43 34.14
C MET A 1 -7.84 -9.96 33.75
N ALA A 2 -6.67 -9.35 33.96
CA ALA A 2 -6.48 -7.93 33.70
C ALA A 2 -6.61 -7.69 32.19
N GLY A 3 -7.60 -6.90 31.79
CA GLY A 3 -7.65 -6.36 30.44
C GLY A 3 -6.35 -5.61 30.21
N LYS A 4 -5.58 -6.04 29.22
CA LYS A 4 -4.40 -5.30 28.78
C LYS A 4 -4.97 -4.06 28.09
N ASP A 5 -5.11 -2.96 28.84
CA ASP A 5 -5.52 -1.67 28.29
C ASP A 5 -4.44 -1.26 27.31
N TRP A 6 -4.68 -1.60 26.05
CA TRP A 6 -3.80 -1.31 24.94
C TRP A 6 -3.84 0.21 24.72
N PRO A 7 -2.71 0.91 24.56
CA PRO A 7 -2.73 2.27 24.05
C PRO A 7 -3.55 2.32 22.74
N PRO A 8 -4.26 3.43 22.48
CA PRO A 8 -5.10 3.53 21.29
C PRO A 8 -4.25 3.27 20.04
N TRP A 9 -4.79 2.51 19.09
CA TRP A 9 -4.19 2.25 17.77
C TRP A 9 -2.87 1.46 17.73
N GLU A 10 -2.42 0.84 18.83
CA GLU A 10 -1.15 0.09 18.78
C GLU A 10 -1.26 -1.16 17.86
N ARG A 11 -2.45 -1.77 17.68
CA ARG A 11 -2.63 -2.88 16.73
C ARG A 11 -2.70 -2.39 15.30
N PHE A 12 -3.33 -1.24 15.08
CA PHE A 12 -3.30 -0.57 13.79
C PHE A 12 -1.85 -0.36 13.31
N ASN A 13 -0.99 0.14 14.19
CA ASN A 13 0.43 0.40 13.90
C ASN A 13 1.25 -0.86 13.55
N GLU A 14 0.78 -2.06 13.89
CA GLU A 14 1.43 -3.30 13.46
C GLU A 14 1.23 -3.57 11.97
N TRP A 15 0.10 -3.12 11.41
CA TRP A 15 -0.29 -3.35 10.02
C TRP A 15 -0.04 -2.15 9.10
N VAL A 16 -0.39 -0.94 9.57
CA VAL A 16 -0.35 0.30 8.78
C VAL A 16 0.14 1.42 9.68
N HIS A 17 1.08 2.24 9.20
CA HIS A 17 1.57 3.40 9.97
C HIS A 17 0.54 4.52 10.02
N SER A 18 -0.02 4.89 8.86
CA SER A 18 -1.05 5.91 8.76
C SER A 18 -1.75 5.86 7.40
N ILE A 19 -3.02 6.23 7.38
CA ILE A 19 -3.78 6.54 6.17
C ILE A 19 -3.84 8.07 6.04
N CYS A 20 -3.40 8.58 4.90
CA CYS A 20 -3.33 10.01 4.62
C CYS A 20 -4.29 10.36 3.48
N VAL A 21 -5.11 11.39 3.69
CA VAL A 21 -5.95 12.00 2.64
C VAL A 21 -5.27 13.28 2.18
N VAL A 22 -4.91 13.32 0.90
CA VAL A 22 -4.22 14.47 0.30
C VAL A 22 -5.11 15.10 -0.76
N THR A 23 -5.28 16.41 -0.69
CA THR A 23 -6.08 17.20 -1.62
C THR A 23 -5.24 18.26 -2.33
N PHE A 24 -5.73 18.76 -3.45
CA PHE A 24 -5.11 19.87 -4.16
C PHE A 24 -5.89 21.16 -3.90
N ASP A 25 -5.30 22.05 -3.14
CA ASP A 25 -5.79 23.42 -2.91
C ASP A 25 -5.21 24.36 -3.99
N LEU A 26 -6.02 25.32 -4.47
CA LEU A 26 -5.61 26.25 -5.51
C LEU A 26 -4.58 27.29 -5.02
N GLU A 27 -4.57 27.61 -3.73
CA GLU A 27 -3.67 28.60 -3.12
C GLU A 27 -2.42 27.95 -2.53
N LEU A 28 -2.58 26.79 -1.88
CA LEU A 28 -1.49 26.10 -1.18
C LEU A 28 -0.82 25.00 -2.01
N GLY A 29 -1.49 24.51 -3.07
CA GLY A 29 -1.04 23.36 -3.85
C GLY A 29 -1.43 22.02 -3.20
N GLN A 30 -0.56 21.03 -3.26
CA GLN A 30 -0.79 19.73 -2.64
C GLN A 30 -0.73 19.86 -1.11
N ALA A 31 -1.84 19.55 -0.43
CA ALA A 31 -1.95 19.65 1.02
C ALA A 31 -2.56 18.39 1.63
N LEU A 32 -2.02 18.00 2.78
CA LEU A 32 -2.54 16.90 3.59
C LEU A 32 -3.78 17.40 4.35
N GLU A 33 -4.94 16.83 4.05
CA GLU A 33 -6.21 17.19 4.67
C GLU A 33 -6.38 16.45 5.99
N VAL A 34 -6.22 15.13 5.97
CA VAL A 34 -6.46 14.27 7.14
C VAL A 34 -5.40 13.18 7.26
N ILE A 35 -5.06 12.84 8.50
CA ILE A 35 -4.21 11.72 8.88
C ILE A 35 -4.97 10.83 9.85
N TYR A 36 -5.00 9.54 9.57
CA TYR A 36 -5.55 8.51 10.46
C TYR A 36 -4.50 7.46 10.80
N PRO A 37 -4.46 6.97 12.04
CA PRO A 37 -5.15 7.51 13.21
C PRO A 37 -4.58 8.89 13.58
N GLY A 38 -5.36 9.71 14.30
CA GLY A 38 -5.01 11.12 14.56
C GLY A 38 -3.75 11.33 15.43
N ASP A 39 -3.31 10.29 16.13
CA ASP A 39 -2.07 10.24 16.91
C ASP A 39 -0.85 9.75 16.10
N ALA A 40 -1.03 9.43 14.81
CA ALA A 40 0.06 9.01 13.95
C ALA A 40 1.12 10.11 13.84
N VAL A 41 2.34 9.77 14.24
CA VAL A 41 3.48 10.69 14.23
C VAL A 41 4.16 10.61 12.87
N LEU A 42 4.06 11.71 12.11
CA LEU A 42 4.82 11.94 10.88
C LEU A 42 5.60 13.25 11.01
N SER A 43 6.88 13.22 10.65
CA SER A 43 7.71 14.42 10.59
C SER A 43 7.23 15.38 9.49
N THR A 44 7.56 16.67 9.62
CA THR A 44 7.22 17.67 8.60
C THR A 44 7.77 17.29 7.22
N GLN A 45 8.98 16.71 7.16
CA GLN A 45 9.56 16.26 5.90
C GLN A 45 8.79 15.09 5.29
N GLU A 46 8.37 14.11 6.10
CA GLU A 46 7.56 12.98 5.62
C GLU A 46 6.22 13.45 5.10
N LYS A 47 5.52 14.35 5.82
CA LYS A 47 4.25 14.94 5.37
C LYS A 47 4.41 15.63 4.02
N THR A 48 5.44 16.45 3.86
CA THR A 48 5.74 17.14 2.60
C THR A 48 6.03 16.13 1.48
N ASN A 49 6.86 15.12 1.73
CA ASN A 49 7.17 14.09 0.73
C ASN A 49 5.92 13.30 0.32
N ILE A 50 5.05 12.93 1.27
CA ILE A 50 3.78 12.25 0.99
C ILE A 50 2.90 13.13 0.11
N CYS A 51 2.78 14.43 0.42
CA CYS A 51 1.97 15.36 -0.37
C CYS A 51 2.47 15.47 -1.82
N TYR A 52 3.78 15.58 -2.02
CA TYR A 52 4.33 15.68 -3.36
C TYR A 52 4.23 14.37 -4.15
N LEU A 53 4.50 13.23 -3.51
CA LEU A 53 4.49 11.92 -4.17
C LEU A 53 3.09 11.34 -4.35
N ALA A 54 2.07 11.84 -3.66
CA ALA A 54 0.69 11.40 -3.84
C ALA A 54 0.05 11.85 -5.17
N PHE A 55 0.68 12.80 -5.89
CA PHE A 55 0.19 13.28 -7.18
C PHE A 55 1.15 12.88 -8.30
N PRO A 56 0.63 12.54 -9.49
CA PRO A 56 1.47 12.37 -10.67
C PRO A 56 2.12 13.71 -11.09
N ASP A 57 3.35 13.64 -11.58
CA ASP A 57 4.13 14.81 -12.04
C ASP A 57 3.46 15.59 -13.18
N SER A 58 2.55 14.95 -13.94
CA SER A 58 1.87 15.57 -15.08
C SER A 58 0.38 15.32 -15.06
N ASN A 59 -0.39 16.41 -15.00
CA ASN A 59 -1.84 16.40 -15.09
C ASN A 59 -2.31 16.37 -16.55
N SER A 60 -1.88 15.37 -17.32
CA SER A 60 -2.45 15.16 -18.65
C SER A 60 -3.93 14.77 -18.45
N GLY A 61 -4.86 15.56 -19.00
CA GLY A 61 -6.31 15.47 -18.74
C GLY A 61 -7.01 14.16 -19.17
N THR A 62 -6.24 13.10 -19.37
CA THR A 62 -6.66 11.75 -19.74
C THR A 62 -6.56 10.76 -18.56
N MET A 63 -5.78 11.07 -17.50
CA MET A 63 -5.71 10.20 -16.31
C MET A 63 -6.89 10.46 -15.38
N LYS A 64 -7.79 9.49 -15.25
CA LYS A 64 -8.92 9.55 -14.32
C LYS A 64 -8.56 8.93 -12.98
N ASP A 65 -8.25 7.63 -12.96
CA ASP A 65 -7.91 6.91 -11.74
C ASP A 65 -6.54 6.23 -11.91
N ALA A 66 -5.71 6.28 -10.88
CA ALA A 66 -4.35 5.75 -10.89
C ALA A 66 -3.89 5.16 -9.56
N ASP A 67 -3.49 3.89 -9.60
CA ASP A 67 -2.95 3.15 -8.46
C ASP A 67 -1.44 2.97 -8.60
N PHE A 68 -0.67 3.63 -7.76
CA PHE A 68 0.78 3.54 -7.79
C PHE A 68 1.35 3.51 -6.38
N HIS A 69 2.61 3.13 -6.28
CA HIS A 69 3.31 3.10 -5.00
C HIS A 69 4.56 3.97 -5.05
N PHE A 70 4.94 4.49 -3.90
CA PHE A 70 6.17 5.22 -3.72
C PHE A 70 6.87 4.75 -2.45
N ARG A 71 8.16 5.07 -2.34
CA ARG A 71 8.97 4.77 -1.17
C ARG A 71 9.67 6.03 -0.69
N ILE A 72 9.47 6.39 0.58
CA ILE A 72 10.15 7.53 1.22
C ILE A 72 11.07 7.07 2.34
N ARG A 73 12.13 7.83 2.62
CA ARG A 73 12.97 7.58 3.78
C ARG A 73 12.24 7.97 5.05
N ARG A 74 12.26 7.09 6.04
CA ARG A 74 11.66 7.31 7.35
C ARG A 74 12.63 8.08 8.24
N GLY A 75 12.09 9.00 9.04
CA GLY A 75 12.87 9.76 10.02
C GLY A 75 13.28 8.94 11.25
N THR A 76 12.48 7.93 11.60
CA THR A 76 12.70 7.00 12.72
C THR A 76 12.79 5.57 12.20
N THR A 77 13.71 4.76 12.72
CA THR A 77 13.83 3.33 12.39
C THR A 77 13.13 2.44 13.42
N GLU A 78 12.32 3.00 14.32
CA GLU A 78 11.64 2.23 15.34
C GLU A 78 10.54 1.37 14.71
N ILE A 79 10.73 0.06 14.78
CA ILE A 79 9.73 -0.93 14.38
C ILE A 79 9.04 -1.48 15.62
N THR A 80 7.75 -1.78 15.51
CA THR A 80 7.01 -2.47 16.57
C THR A 80 7.56 -3.89 16.79
N SER A 81 7.41 -4.43 17.99
CA SER A 81 7.85 -5.79 18.31
C SER A 81 7.24 -6.84 17.37
N ALA A 82 5.96 -6.70 17.01
CA ALA A 82 5.29 -7.54 16.03
C ALA A 82 5.93 -7.47 14.63
N GLN A 83 6.33 -6.28 14.17
CA GLN A 83 7.03 -6.09 12.90
C GLN A 83 8.41 -6.74 12.91
N ALA A 84 9.13 -6.66 14.03
CA ALA A 84 10.42 -7.33 14.19
C ALA A 84 10.28 -8.86 14.11
N THR A 85 9.30 -9.43 14.81
CA THR A 85 8.99 -10.87 14.74
C THR A 85 8.55 -11.28 13.34
N LEU A 86 7.77 -10.44 12.65
CA LEU A 86 7.39 -10.70 11.27
C LEU A 86 8.63 -10.75 10.36
N LEU A 87 9.50 -9.76 10.47
CA LEU A 87 10.73 -9.64 9.69
C LEU A 87 11.64 -10.87 9.84
N GLU A 88 11.78 -11.41 11.05
CA GLU A 88 12.54 -12.64 11.32
C GLU A 88 11.98 -13.87 10.60
N ARG A 89 10.68 -13.90 10.33
CA ARG A 89 9.99 -15.03 9.70
C ARG A 89 9.80 -14.88 8.20
N LEU A 90 10.02 -13.68 7.65
CA LEU A 90 9.91 -13.40 6.21
C LEU A 90 11.14 -13.88 5.45
N SER A 91 10.95 -14.32 4.21
CA SER A 91 12.05 -14.53 3.27
C SER A 91 12.71 -13.18 2.92
N PRO A 92 14.04 -13.14 2.67
CA PRO A 92 14.73 -11.91 2.25
C PRO A 92 14.11 -11.26 1.00
N SER A 93 13.52 -12.07 0.11
CA SER A 93 12.83 -11.63 -1.11
C SER A 93 11.47 -10.96 -0.87
N VAL A 94 10.89 -11.08 0.32
CA VAL A 94 9.55 -10.54 0.71
C VAL A 94 9.68 -9.59 1.91
N SER A 95 10.91 -9.33 2.36
CA SER A 95 11.22 -8.49 3.49
C SER A 95 11.06 -7.00 3.13
N PHE A 96 10.65 -6.19 4.10
CA PHE A 96 10.58 -4.73 3.96
C PHE A 96 11.76 -4.07 4.68
N ASP A 97 12.26 -2.95 4.14
CA ASP A 97 13.35 -2.20 4.78
C ASP A 97 12.77 -1.19 5.79
N PRO A 98 13.09 -1.31 7.09
CA PRO A 98 12.54 -0.45 8.14
C PRO A 98 12.98 1.03 8.03
N ARG A 99 13.98 1.32 7.18
CA ARG A 99 14.44 2.68 6.90
C ARG A 99 13.52 3.44 5.94
N TYR A 100 12.55 2.75 5.34
CA TYR A 100 11.66 3.32 4.37
C TYR A 100 10.20 3.11 4.77
N LEU A 101 9.36 4.09 4.40
CA LEU A 101 7.91 3.93 4.38
C LEU A 101 7.48 3.65 2.94
N TYR A 102 6.57 2.69 2.81
CA TYR A 102 5.96 2.29 1.55
C TYR A 102 4.57 2.90 1.48
N GLY A 103 4.38 3.83 0.55
CA GLY A 103 3.10 4.51 0.33
C GLY A 103 2.36 3.85 -0.82
N PHE A 104 1.12 3.43 -0.59
CA PHE A 104 0.19 3.00 -1.62
C PHE A 104 -0.78 4.15 -1.90
N VAL A 105 -0.84 4.58 -3.15
CA VAL A 105 -1.64 5.73 -3.57
C VAL A 105 -2.74 5.26 -4.49
N HIS A 106 -3.98 5.60 -4.11
CA HIS A 106 -5.12 5.57 -5.00
C HIS A 106 -5.44 7.02 -5.39
N PHE A 107 -4.91 7.45 -6.53
CA PHE A 107 -5.18 8.78 -7.08
C PHE A 107 -6.46 8.73 -7.91
N ARG A 108 -7.39 9.62 -7.63
CA ARG A 108 -8.57 9.84 -8.45
C ARG A 108 -8.67 11.32 -8.82
N GLN A 109 -8.83 11.58 -10.11
CA GLN A 109 -9.18 12.86 -10.65
C GLN A 109 -10.59 12.81 -11.24
N GLN A 110 -11.48 13.47 -10.52
CA GLN A 110 -12.89 13.50 -10.84
C GLN A 110 -13.40 14.94 -10.75
N LYS A 111 -13.55 15.61 -11.88
CA LYS A 111 -14.15 16.96 -12.00
C LYS A 111 -15.66 16.82 -11.80
N ASP A 112 -16.46 17.57 -11.03
CA ASP A 112 -17.92 17.32 -10.69
C ASP A 112 -19.00 18.19 -11.37
N SER A 113 -20.09 17.56 -11.90
CA SER A 113 -21.26 18.09 -12.68
C SER A 113 -22.45 18.52 -11.89
N SER A 114 -22.55 18.10 -10.63
CA SER A 114 -23.61 18.56 -9.74
C SER A 114 -23.28 19.94 -9.15
N VAL A 115 -21.99 20.29 -9.08
CA VAL A 115 -21.46 21.65 -9.20
C VAL A 115 -21.42 21.99 -10.69
N ARG A 116 -21.55 23.26 -11.13
CA ARG A 116 -21.69 23.67 -12.56
C ARG A 116 -20.60 23.16 -13.56
N ARG A 117 -19.67 22.27 -13.19
CA ARG A 117 -18.44 21.96 -13.94
C ARG A 117 -18.05 20.49 -14.22
N GLY A 118 -18.90 19.48 -14.09
CA GLY A 118 -18.87 18.16 -14.78
C GLY A 118 -17.96 17.00 -14.28
N TYR A 119 -18.49 15.91 -13.62
CA TYR A 119 -18.08 14.48 -13.22
C TYR A 119 -17.99 13.98 -11.68
N TYR A 120 -18.70 12.92 -11.28
CA TYR A 120 -18.54 12.24 -9.95
C TYR A 120 -18.55 10.71 -10.11
N GLN A 121 -17.58 9.96 -9.53
CA GLN A 121 -17.40 8.49 -9.58
C GLN A 121 -16.41 8.08 -8.46
N LYS A 122 -16.50 6.82 -7.99
CA LYS A 122 -16.36 6.40 -6.58
C LYS A 122 -15.12 5.56 -6.24
N SER A 123 -14.43 5.92 -5.15
CA SER A 123 -13.70 5.01 -4.25
C SER A 123 -14.33 5.20 -2.87
N LEU A 124 -14.30 4.20 -1.97
CA LEU A 124 -15.12 4.12 -0.75
C LEU A 124 -15.05 5.37 0.16
N PHE A 125 -13.93 6.10 0.09
CA PHE A 125 -13.73 7.40 0.71
C PHE A 125 -14.74 8.47 0.27
N PHE A 126 -15.16 8.49 -0.99
CA PHE A 126 -16.02 9.55 -1.54
C PHE A 126 -17.53 9.32 -1.32
N GLU A 127 -17.96 8.11 -0.96
CA GLU A 127 -19.38 7.84 -0.66
C GLU A 127 -19.74 8.15 0.79
N ASN A 128 -18.84 7.73 1.69
CA ASN A 128 -19.08 7.73 3.12
C ASN A 128 -18.16 8.72 3.85
N GLY A 129 -17.25 9.38 3.13
CA GLY A 129 -16.33 10.39 3.66
C GLY A 129 -15.31 9.83 4.64
N GLU A 130 -14.83 10.72 5.51
CA GLU A 130 -14.04 10.41 6.70
C GLU A 130 -14.61 9.23 7.53
N PRO A 131 -15.94 9.11 7.77
CA PRO A 131 -16.51 7.98 8.51
C PRO A 131 -16.14 6.59 7.99
N ALA A 132 -15.94 6.42 6.67
CA ALA A 132 -15.49 5.13 6.14
C ALA A 132 -14.02 4.85 6.44
N ILE A 133 -13.15 5.87 6.44
CA ILE A 133 -11.76 5.69 6.85
C ILE A 133 -11.69 5.40 8.34
N GLU A 134 -12.46 6.13 9.15
CA GLU A 134 -12.53 5.87 10.59
C GLU A 134 -12.99 4.44 10.89
N ALA A 135 -14.06 3.98 10.24
CA ALA A 135 -14.54 2.61 10.35
C ALA A 135 -13.49 1.58 9.91
N ALA A 136 -12.81 1.83 8.78
CA ALA A 136 -11.72 0.96 8.32
C ALA A 136 -10.56 0.92 9.32
N CYS A 137 -10.16 2.05 9.91
CA CYS A 137 -9.15 2.11 10.95
C CYS A 137 -9.57 1.31 12.19
N HIS A 138 -10.84 1.42 12.62
CA HIS A 138 -11.36 0.65 13.76
C HIS A 138 -11.37 -0.85 13.47
N ASP A 139 -11.69 -1.26 12.25
CA ASP A 139 -11.63 -2.67 11.82
C ASP A 139 -10.17 -3.17 11.85
N ILE A 140 -9.23 -2.37 11.32
CA ILE A 140 -7.79 -2.69 11.28
C ILE A 140 -7.21 -2.80 12.70
N ASP A 141 -7.59 -1.91 13.62
CA ASP A 141 -7.12 -1.96 15.01
C ASP A 141 -7.59 -3.22 15.75
N GLN A 142 -8.66 -3.88 15.26
CA GLN A 142 -9.12 -5.14 15.83
C GLN A 142 -8.42 -6.37 15.23
N TRP A 143 -7.60 -6.20 14.19
CA TRP A 143 -6.90 -7.30 13.55
C TRP A 143 -5.94 -8.00 14.52
N PRO A 144 -5.72 -9.32 14.34
CA PRO A 144 -4.66 -10.01 15.04
C PRO A 144 -3.30 -9.49 14.56
N SER A 145 -2.25 -9.63 15.39
CA SER A 145 -0.89 -9.29 14.98
C SER A 145 -0.48 -10.05 13.71
N PRO A 146 0.27 -9.43 12.79
CA PRO A 146 0.65 -10.05 11.54
C PRO A 146 1.60 -11.22 11.77
N THR A 147 1.17 -12.42 11.38
CA THR A 147 1.98 -13.65 11.49
C THR A 147 2.27 -14.24 10.11
N ALA A 148 3.56 -14.40 9.78
CA ALA A 148 3.99 -15.10 8.57
C ALA A 148 3.64 -16.59 8.61
N GLY A 149 3.23 -17.15 7.47
CA GLY A 149 3.04 -18.59 7.26
C GLY A 149 1.69 -19.16 7.72
N GLU A 150 0.77 -18.34 8.21
CA GLU A 150 -0.58 -18.76 8.62
C GLU A 150 -1.65 -17.97 7.86
N PRO A 151 -2.80 -18.59 7.48
CA PRO A 151 -3.90 -17.86 6.87
C PRO A 151 -4.61 -16.99 7.93
N LEU A 152 -4.70 -15.70 7.64
CA LEU A 152 -5.35 -14.68 8.46
C LEU A 152 -6.69 -14.29 7.85
N SER A 153 -7.67 -14.03 8.71
CA SER A 153 -8.99 -13.53 8.33
C SER A 153 -9.17 -12.14 8.92
N LEU A 154 -9.19 -11.13 8.06
CA LEU A 154 -9.15 -9.72 8.41
C LEU A 154 -10.45 -9.07 7.96
N PRO A 155 -11.38 -8.74 8.88
CA PRO A 155 -12.60 -8.02 8.54
C PRO A 155 -12.26 -6.58 8.13
N LEU A 156 -12.88 -6.08 7.07
CA LEU A 156 -12.73 -4.71 6.62
C LEU A 156 -14.00 -4.25 5.90
N LEU A 157 -14.68 -3.24 6.44
CA LEU A 157 -15.83 -2.58 5.79
C LEU A 157 -16.94 -3.57 5.36
N GLY A 158 -17.20 -4.58 6.17
CA GLY A 158 -18.20 -5.63 5.89
C GLY A 158 -17.72 -6.75 4.96
N PHE A 159 -16.48 -6.70 4.48
CA PHE A 159 -15.80 -7.79 3.79
C PHE A 159 -14.91 -8.57 4.74
N LEU A 160 -14.67 -9.84 4.44
CA LEU A 160 -13.69 -10.67 5.13
C LEU A 160 -12.52 -10.93 4.19
N LEU A 161 -11.40 -10.24 4.40
CA LEU A 161 -10.18 -10.47 3.66
C LEU A 161 -9.51 -11.73 4.21
N ARG A 162 -9.31 -12.73 3.36
CA ARG A 162 -8.56 -13.93 3.72
C ARG A 162 -7.21 -13.88 3.05
N ILE A 163 -6.16 -13.70 3.86
CA ILE A 163 -4.81 -13.47 3.39
C ILE A 163 -3.86 -14.50 4.00
N ARG A 164 -2.71 -14.75 3.36
CA ARG A 164 -1.61 -15.50 3.96
C ARG A 164 -0.33 -14.73 3.70
N ILE A 165 0.35 -14.32 4.77
CA ILE A 165 1.65 -13.65 4.64
C ILE A 165 2.70 -14.75 4.37
N PRO A 166 3.53 -14.65 3.32
CA PRO A 166 4.58 -15.63 3.04
C PRO A 166 5.57 -15.78 4.21
N CYS A 167 6.23 -16.93 4.33
CA CYS A 167 7.27 -17.19 5.34
C CYS A 167 8.52 -17.80 4.74
N GLN A 168 9.62 -17.83 5.50
CA GLN A 168 10.92 -18.33 5.05
C GLN A 168 10.90 -19.80 4.57
N SER A 169 9.96 -20.61 5.08
CA SER A 169 9.78 -22.00 4.65
C SER A 169 8.98 -22.17 3.37
N ASP A 170 8.36 -21.10 2.84
CA ASP A 170 7.62 -21.16 1.59
C ASP A 170 8.60 -21.22 0.41
N LEU A 171 8.36 -22.15 -0.51
CA LEU A 171 9.13 -22.26 -1.76
C LEU A 171 8.88 -21.01 -2.64
N PRO A 172 9.91 -20.48 -3.34
CA PRO A 172 9.72 -19.40 -4.31
C PRO A 172 8.66 -19.79 -5.35
N MET A 173 7.66 -18.92 -5.57
CA MET A 173 6.54 -19.15 -6.49
C MET A 173 5.58 -20.31 -6.15
N ASP A 174 5.57 -20.83 -4.92
CA ASP A 174 4.62 -21.88 -4.57
C ASP A 174 3.23 -21.33 -4.23
N CYS A 175 2.46 -21.04 -5.27
CA CYS A 175 1.04 -20.65 -5.16
C CYS A 175 0.12 -21.82 -4.79
N ARG A 176 0.63 -23.04 -4.55
CA ARG A 176 -0.20 -24.22 -4.21
C ARG A 176 -0.85 -24.12 -2.84
N LEU A 177 -0.29 -23.33 -1.91
CA LEU A 177 -0.87 -23.07 -0.59
C LEU A 177 -2.23 -22.35 -0.66
N VAL A 178 -2.59 -21.82 -1.84
CA VAL A 178 -3.86 -21.12 -2.13
C VAL A 178 -5.00 -22.08 -2.49
N GLN A 179 -4.71 -23.33 -2.90
CA GLN A 179 -5.76 -24.25 -3.35
C GLN A 179 -6.78 -24.59 -2.25
N GLY A 180 -6.38 -24.64 -0.97
CA GLY A 180 -7.30 -24.84 0.15
C GLY A 180 -8.15 -23.61 0.52
N LEU A 181 -7.88 -22.43 -0.04
CA LEU A 181 -8.61 -21.18 0.24
C LEU A 181 -9.69 -20.87 -0.81
N LYS A 182 -9.61 -21.48 -2.01
CA LYS A 182 -10.59 -21.29 -3.09
C LYS A 182 -11.95 -21.94 -2.80
N ASP A 183 -12.00 -22.90 -1.89
CA ASP A 183 -13.23 -23.65 -1.56
C ASP A 183 -14.21 -22.90 -0.64
N ILE A 184 -13.88 -21.66 -0.23
CA ILE A 184 -14.68 -20.85 0.71
C ILE A 184 -14.94 -19.46 0.09
N SER A 185 -15.43 -19.43 -1.15
CA SER A 185 -15.88 -18.19 -1.80
C SER A 185 -17.35 -17.91 -1.43
N THR A 186 -17.57 -17.35 -0.24
CA THR A 186 -18.80 -16.60 0.05
C THR A 186 -18.73 -15.22 -0.59
N ALA A 187 -19.88 -14.60 -0.92
CA ALA A 187 -19.96 -13.34 -1.67
C ALA A 187 -19.16 -12.16 -1.08
N ASN A 188 -18.79 -12.22 0.21
CA ASN A 188 -18.06 -11.16 0.92
C ASN A 188 -16.61 -11.56 1.31
N THR A 189 -16.08 -12.66 0.78
CA THR A 189 -14.71 -13.11 1.08
C THR A 189 -13.76 -12.73 -0.06
N VAL A 190 -12.74 -11.91 0.22
CA VAL A 190 -11.69 -11.57 -0.76
C VAL A 190 -10.44 -12.38 -0.44
N LEU A 191 -9.99 -13.19 -1.39
CA LEU A 191 -8.77 -13.98 -1.25
C LEU A 191 -7.58 -13.22 -1.85
N LEU A 192 -6.60 -12.86 -1.02
CA LEU A 192 -5.34 -12.27 -1.48
C LEU A 192 -4.26 -13.36 -1.48
N THR A 193 -3.91 -13.83 -2.67
CA THR A 193 -3.10 -15.04 -2.92
C THR A 193 -1.61 -14.81 -2.76
N SER A 194 -1.15 -13.58 -2.98
CA SER A 194 0.17 -13.07 -2.62
C SER A 194 0.17 -11.58 -2.97
N VAL A 195 0.66 -10.72 -2.07
CA VAL A 195 0.82 -9.28 -2.35
C VAL A 195 1.96 -9.03 -3.35
N HIS A 196 2.76 -10.05 -3.69
CA HIS A 196 4.03 -9.95 -4.39
C HIS A 196 4.07 -10.60 -5.78
N GLU A 197 2.94 -10.95 -6.38
CA GLU A 197 2.93 -11.25 -7.83
C GLU A 197 2.96 -9.95 -8.62
N ILE A 198 4.10 -9.24 -8.57
CA ILE A 198 4.42 -8.24 -9.59
C ILE A 198 4.48 -9.03 -10.89
N ASP A 199 3.63 -8.67 -11.85
CA ASP A 199 3.69 -9.25 -13.18
C ASP A 199 4.93 -8.71 -13.89
N ILE A 200 6.09 -9.31 -13.59
CA ILE A 200 7.40 -8.92 -14.12
C ILE A 200 7.36 -8.91 -15.65
N TYR A 201 6.59 -9.83 -16.25
CA TYR A 201 6.43 -9.86 -17.69
C TYR A 201 5.70 -8.61 -18.17
N ASN A 202 4.52 -8.28 -17.64
CA ASN A 202 3.81 -7.07 -18.05
C ASN A 202 4.61 -5.80 -17.76
N ALA A 203 5.38 -5.76 -16.67
CA ALA A 203 6.26 -4.64 -16.35
C ALA A 203 7.42 -4.49 -17.36
N LEU A 204 8.13 -5.59 -17.68
CA LEU A 204 9.39 -5.56 -18.42
C LEU A 204 9.30 -6.05 -19.88
N HIS A 205 8.13 -6.46 -20.39
CA HIS A 205 8.00 -7.01 -21.75
C HIS A 205 8.55 -6.08 -22.83
N THR A 206 8.42 -4.76 -22.64
CA THR A 206 8.94 -3.77 -23.59
C THR A 206 10.46 -3.69 -23.64
N VAL A 207 11.14 -4.15 -22.58
CA VAL A 207 12.60 -4.12 -22.44
C VAL A 207 13.20 -5.53 -22.32
N VAL A 208 12.43 -6.58 -22.68
CA VAL A 208 12.85 -7.98 -22.51
C VAL A 208 14.18 -8.31 -23.21
N ASN A 209 14.42 -7.69 -24.37
CA ASN A 209 15.67 -7.86 -25.13
C ASN A 209 16.89 -7.24 -24.42
N HIS A 210 16.67 -6.35 -23.45
CA HIS A 210 17.70 -5.68 -22.66
C HIS A 210 17.76 -6.20 -21.21
N LEU A 211 17.04 -7.28 -20.88
CA LEU A 211 16.95 -7.79 -19.51
C LEU A 211 18.33 -8.15 -18.94
N GLN A 212 19.20 -8.74 -19.76
CA GLN A 212 20.57 -9.05 -19.38
C GLN A 212 21.37 -7.78 -19.00
N LEU A 213 21.26 -6.73 -19.81
CA LEU A 213 21.92 -5.45 -19.53
C LEU A 213 21.38 -4.83 -18.24
N LEU A 214 20.06 -4.83 -18.05
CA LEU A 214 19.45 -4.32 -16.82
C LEU A 214 19.97 -5.08 -15.59
N TRP A 215 20.06 -6.40 -15.68
CA TRP A 215 20.60 -7.23 -14.61
C TRP A 215 22.08 -6.91 -14.31
N GLU A 216 22.91 -6.72 -15.33
CA GLU A 216 24.30 -6.31 -15.16
C GLU A 216 24.44 -4.93 -14.50
N LEU A 217 23.63 -3.96 -14.93
CA LEU A 217 23.61 -2.62 -14.34
C LEU A 217 23.20 -2.66 -12.86
N VAL A 218 22.21 -3.48 -12.51
CA VAL A 218 21.80 -3.71 -11.12
C VAL A 218 22.93 -4.32 -10.29
N LEU A 219 23.66 -5.29 -10.84
CA LEU A 219 24.79 -5.91 -10.14
C LEU A 219 25.97 -4.96 -9.91
N ILE A 220 26.24 -4.08 -10.87
CA ILE A 220 27.34 -3.10 -10.78
C ILE A 220 26.94 -1.89 -9.91
N GLY A 221 25.63 -1.73 -9.64
CA GLY A 221 25.10 -0.61 -8.85
C GLY A 221 25.05 0.69 -9.64
N GLU A 222 24.92 0.61 -10.97
CA GLU A 222 24.79 1.78 -11.84
C GLU A 222 23.42 2.45 -11.63
N PRO A 223 23.34 3.79 -11.67
CA PRO A 223 22.08 4.51 -11.51
C PRO A 223 21.15 4.24 -12.70
N LEU A 224 19.93 3.78 -12.41
CA LEU A 224 18.89 3.53 -13.40
C LEU A 224 17.79 4.58 -13.31
N LEU A 225 17.41 5.13 -14.47
CA LEU A 225 16.25 6.01 -14.62
C LEU A 225 15.15 5.27 -15.38
N VAL A 226 13.99 5.08 -14.75
CA VAL A 226 12.80 4.51 -15.38
C VAL A 226 11.84 5.65 -15.73
N MET A 227 11.43 5.71 -17.00
CA MET A 227 10.42 6.66 -17.47
C MET A 227 9.27 5.89 -18.12
N ALA A 228 8.04 6.23 -17.73
CA ALA A 228 6.84 5.65 -18.29
C ALA A 228 5.80 6.75 -18.55
N ASN A 229 4.79 6.41 -19.37
CA ASN A 229 3.69 7.31 -19.69
C ASN A 229 2.65 7.46 -18.57
N THR A 230 2.74 6.64 -17.52
CA THR A 230 1.81 6.61 -16.39
C THR A 230 2.57 6.28 -15.10
N PRO A 231 2.19 6.86 -13.95
CA PRO A 231 2.84 6.58 -12.67
C PRO A 231 2.71 5.11 -12.29
N GLN A 232 1.58 4.45 -12.58
CA GLN A 232 1.36 3.03 -12.27
C GLN A 232 2.35 2.12 -13.00
N ARG A 233 2.62 2.42 -14.29
CA ARG A 233 3.60 1.66 -15.06
C ARG A 233 5.02 1.92 -14.57
N CYS A 234 5.33 3.16 -14.18
CA CYS A 234 6.63 3.50 -13.62
C CYS A 234 6.88 2.74 -12.30
N SER A 235 5.93 2.80 -11.37
CA SER A 235 6.04 2.12 -10.08
C SER A 235 6.11 0.61 -10.27
N SER A 236 5.29 0.03 -11.15
CA SER A 236 5.32 -1.42 -11.43
C SER A 236 6.65 -1.93 -11.98
N ILE A 237 7.46 -1.09 -12.63
CA ILE A 237 8.79 -1.48 -13.15
C ILE A 237 9.86 -1.40 -12.06
N VAL A 238 9.70 -0.50 -11.10
CA VAL A 238 10.71 -0.21 -10.04
C VAL A 238 10.58 -1.16 -8.83
N GLN A 239 9.40 -1.73 -8.61
CA GLN A 239 9.07 -2.61 -7.48
C GLN A 239 9.93 -3.88 -7.43
#